data_AF-A0A8T5SSX7-F1
#
_entry.id   AF-A0A8T5SSX7-F1
#
_cell.length_a   1.000
_cell.length_b   1.000
_cell.length_c   1.000
_cell.angle_alpha   90.00
_cell.angle_beta   90.00
_cell.angle_gamma   90.00
#
_symmetry.space_group_name_H-M   'P 1'
#
loop_
_entity.id
_entity.type
_entity.pdbx_description
1 polymer ?
#
loop_
_entity_poly.entity_id
_entity_poly.type
_entity_poly.pdbx_seq_one_letter_code
_entity_poly.pdbx_strand_id
1 'polypeptide(L)' 'MEQQETILKVKIRMAKECPKCHSKNLKEVEDKTKAIAYFNHQPIYRKKAVCRDCTYEWFPEGGAE' A
#
# COMPACT_ATOMS: atom_id res chain seq x y z
N MET A 1 35.26 -6.58 -1.94
CA MET A 1 34.04 -7.17 -2.51
C MET A 1 32.92 -6.88 -1.52
N GLU A 2 32.29 -5.73 -1.63
CA GLU A 2 31.21 -5.33 -0.74
C GLU A 2 30.37 -4.29 -1.49
N GLN A 3 29.08 -4.20 -1.18
CA GLN A 3 28.01 -3.48 -1.89
C GLN A 3 27.17 -4.34 -2.85
N GLN A 4 26.70 -5.50 -2.35
CA GLN A 4 25.29 -5.81 -2.55
C GLN A 4 24.51 -4.94 -1.55
N GLU A 5 23.50 -4.17 -1.98
CA GLU A 5 22.22 -4.06 -1.27
C GLU A 5 21.20 -3.13 -1.94
N THR A 6 20.04 -3.72 -2.25
CA THR A 6 18.69 -3.13 -2.34
C THR A 6 18.35 -2.17 -3.49
N ILE A 7 18.15 -2.77 -4.66
CA ILE A 7 17.22 -2.23 -5.68
C ILE A 7 15.78 -2.54 -5.22
N LEU A 8 14.90 -1.54 -5.28
CA LEU A 8 13.45 -1.56 -5.01
C LEU A 8 12.97 -1.65 -3.54
N LYS A 9 13.17 -0.56 -2.77
CA LYS A 9 12.21 -0.16 -1.73
C LYS A 9 11.46 1.08 -2.21
N VAL A 10 10.51 0.92 -3.14
CA VAL A 10 9.45 1.91 -3.32
C VAL A 10 8.60 1.86 -2.04
N LYS A 11 9.05 2.59 -1.01
CA LYS A 11 8.28 2.81 0.21
C LYS A 11 7.11 3.70 -0.18
N ILE A 12 5.97 3.07 -0.45
CA ILE A 12 4.67 3.76 -0.48
C ILE A 12 4.60 4.53 0.83
N ARG A 13 4.58 5.87 0.76
CA ARG A 13 4.48 6.74 1.93
C ARG A 13 3.06 6.64 2.45
N MET A 14 2.75 5.58 3.18
CA MET A 14 1.45 5.46 3.81
C MET A 14 1.29 6.58 4.85
N ALA A 15 0.14 7.26 4.81
CA ALA A 15 -0.20 8.30 5.79
C ALA A 15 0.03 7.75 7.21
N LYS A 16 0.66 8.53 8.09
CA LYS A 16 0.93 8.11 9.48
C LYS A 16 -0.32 8.06 10.35
N GLU A 17 -1.41 8.67 9.87
CA GLU A 17 -2.67 8.83 10.58
C GLU A 17 -3.85 8.69 9.62
N CYS A 18 -4.97 8.21 10.14
CA CYS A 18 -6.19 8.10 9.36
C CYS A 18 -6.76 9.49 9.06
N PRO A 19 -7.08 9.82 7.79
CA PRO A 19 -7.68 11.12 7.46
C PRO A 19 -9.11 11.29 8.05
N LYS A 20 -9.74 10.21 8.51
CA LYS A 20 -11.10 10.25 9.08
C LYS A 20 -11.11 10.38 10.60
N CYS A 21 -10.23 9.66 11.30
CA CYS A 21 -10.23 9.62 12.77
C CYS A 21 -8.89 9.98 13.43
N HIS A 22 -7.87 10.31 12.64
CA HIS A 22 -6.49 10.60 13.07
C HIS A 22 -5.82 9.47 13.89
N SER A 23 -6.40 8.27 13.91
CA SER A 23 -5.76 7.12 14.53
C SER A 23 -4.52 6.69 13.75
N LYS A 24 -3.48 6.28 14.48
CA LYS A 24 -2.24 5.72 13.93
C LYS A 24 -2.34 4.22 13.68
N ASN A 25 -3.47 3.59 14.03
CA ASN A 25 -3.68 2.15 13.89
C ASN A 25 -4.13 1.80 12.46
N LEU A 26 -3.17 1.77 11.53
CA LEU A 26 -3.41 1.54 10.11
C LEU A 26 -2.88 0.18 9.68
N LYS A 27 -3.59 -0.45 8.74
CA LYS A 27 -3.24 -1.74 8.15
C LYS A 27 -3.21 -1.62 6.63
N GLU A 28 -2.15 -2.10 6.01
CA GLU A 28 -2.11 -2.30 4.56
C GLU A 28 -2.84 -3.59 4.20
N VAL A 29 -3.72 -3.50 3.21
CA VAL A 29 -4.39 -4.67 2.62
C VAL A 29 -4.33 -4.55 1.10
N GLU A 30 -4.20 -5.68 0.43
CA GLU A 30 -4.27 -5.74 -1.03
C GLU A 30 -5.72 -5.82 -1.47
N ASP A 31 -6.13 -4.93 -2.36
CA ASP A 31 -7.45 -4.95 -2.95
C ASP A 31 -7.50 -6.00 -4.06
N LYS A 32 -7.97 -7.20 -3.69
CA LYS A 32 -8.12 -8.33 -4.61
C LYS A 32 -9.34 -8.24 -5.53
N THR A 33 -10.10 -7.14 -5.48
CA THR A 33 -11.29 -6.97 -6.33
C THR A 33 -10.92 -6.61 -7.76
N LYS A 34 -9.81 -5.87 -7.94
CA LYS A 34 -9.28 -5.52 -9.26
C LYS A 34 -7.76 -5.65 -9.31
N ALA A 35 -7.29 -6.51 -10.20
CA ALA A 35 -5.88 -6.54 -10.57
C ALA A 35 -5.56 -5.27 -11.38
N ILE A 36 -4.54 -4.53 -10.97
CA ILE A 36 -4.07 -3.31 -11.65
C ILE A 36 -3.12 -3.63 -12.81
N ALA A 37 -2.38 -4.74 -12.70
CA ALA A 37 -1.45 -5.18 -13.71
C ALA A 37 -1.26 -6.69 -13.59
N TYR A 38 -0.73 -7.31 -14.63
CA TYR A 38 -0.28 -8.71 -14.60
C TYR A 38 1.20 -8.72 -14.91
N PHE A 39 2.00 -9.25 -13.97
CA PHE A 39 3.43 -9.43 -14.19
C PHE A 39 3.74 -10.92 -14.20
N ASN A 40 4.25 -11.42 -15.33
CA ASN A 40 4.59 -12.82 -15.52
C ASN A 40 3.45 -13.78 -15.10
N HIS A 41 2.23 -13.51 -15.59
CA HIS A 41 1.00 -14.25 -15.28
C HIS A 41 0.51 -14.17 -13.82
N GLN A 42 1.17 -13.41 -12.94
CA GLN A 42 0.67 -13.13 -11.59
C GLN A 42 -0.09 -11.80 -11.55
N PRO A 43 -1.35 -11.77 -11.06
CA PRO A 43 -2.09 -10.53 -10.89
C PRO A 43 -1.45 -9.69 -9.77
N ILE A 44 -1.13 -8.45 -10.08
CA ILE A 44 -0.72 -7.43 -9.12
C ILE A 44 -1.97 -6.69 -8.68
N TYR A 45 -2.18 -6.64 -7.37
CA TYR A 45 -3.30 -5.94 -6.74
C TYR A 45 -2.88 -4.57 -6.22
N ARG A 46 -3.82 -3.62 -6.20
CA ARG A 46 -3.56 -2.31 -5.61
C ARG A 46 -3.50 -2.45 -4.09
N LYS A 47 -2.51 -1.84 -3.45
CA LYS A 47 -2.48 -1.76 -1.98
C LYS A 47 -3.36 -0.61 -1.51
N LYS A 48 -4.19 -0.87 -0.51
CA LYS A 48 -5.00 0.14 0.19
C LYS A 48 -4.66 0.15 1.69
N ALA A 49 -4.79 1.31 2.29
CA ALA A 49 -4.68 1.52 3.72
C ALA A 49 -6.06 1.37 4.36
N VAL A 50 -6.15 0.69 5.50
CA VAL A 50 -7.37 0.51 6.28
C VAL A 50 -7.09 0.90 7.72
N CYS A 51 -7.87 1.83 8.25
CA CYS A 51 -7.83 2.15 9.67
C CYS A 51 -8.54 1.06 10.48
N ARG A 52 -7.90 0.53 11.52
CA ARG A 52 -8.51 -0.49 12.38
C ARG A 52 -9.54 0.07 13.36
N ASP A 53 -9.42 1.34 13.74
CA ASP A 53 -10.36 1.98 14.67
C ASP A 53 -11.68 2.37 14.01
N CYS A 54 -11.62 3.04 12.86
CA CYS A 54 -12.82 3.58 12.19
C CYS A 54 -13.21 2.83 10.91
N THR A 55 -12.51 1.73 10.61
CA THR A 55 -12.69 0.87 9.42
C THR A 55 -12.63 1.58 8.07
N TYR A 56 -12.16 2.84 8.04
CA TYR A 56 -12.04 3.62 6.83
C TYR A 56 -10.92 3.07 5.95
N GLU A 57 -11.21 2.89 4.66
CA GLU A 57 -10.26 2.43 3.65
C GLU A 57 -9.95 3.52 2.63
N TRP A 58 -8.68 3.67 2.27
CA TRP A 58 -8.23 4.64 1.27
C TRP A 58 -6.96 4.17 0.56
N PHE A 59 -6.67 4.76 -0.59
CA PHE A 59 -5.44 4.48 -1.33
C PHE A 59 -4.39 5.52 -0.94
N PRO A 60 -3.24 5.11 -0.35
CA PRO A 60 -2.14 6.04 -0.13
C PRO A 60 -1.57 6.48 -1.49
N GLU A 61 -1.40 7.80 -1.67
CA GLU A 61 -0.87 8.36 -2.91
C GLU A 61 0.52 7.76 -3.21
N GLY A 62 0.69 7.23 -4.43
CA GLY A 62 1.84 6.42 -4.83
C GLY A 62 1.50 5.08 -5.52
N GLY A 63 0.21 4.83 -5.77
CA GLY A 63 -0.24 3.73 -6.63
C GLY A 63 -1.02 4.25 -7.84
N ALA A 64 -0.30 4.41 -8.95
CA ALA A 64 -0.74 4.80 -10.29
C ALA A 64 -1.08 6.28 -10.50
N GLU A 65 -0.11 7.00 -11.06
CA GLU A 65 -0.27 7.63 -12.37
C GLU A 65 0.71 6.94 -13.34
#